data_AF-A0A7V3M4W8-F1
#
_entry.id   AF-A0A7V3M4W8-F1
#
_cell.length_a   1.000
_cell.length_b   1.000
_cell.length_c   1.000
_cell.angle_alpha   90.00
_cell.angle_beta   90.00
_cell.angle_gamma   90.00
#
_symmetry.space_group_name_H-M   'P 1'
#
loop_
_entity.id
_entity.type
_entity.pdbx_description
1 polymer ?
#
loop_
_entity_poly.entity_id
_entity_poly.type
_entity_poly.pdbx_seq_one_letter_code
_entity_poly.pdbx_strand_id
1 'polypeptide(L)' 'MNYSICFKSEAGHTQRSEFSPFKSDNDAILYGRKCRGETSIVEVWKGDSLLIRLEGKSEPSDVQA' A
#
# COMPACT_ATOMS: atom_id res chain seq x y z
N MET A 1 -4.01 -13.14 -11.44
CA MET A 1 -4.72 -12.10 -10.67
C MET A 1 -3.94 -10.83 -10.85
N ASN A 2 -4.59 -9.73 -11.22
CA ASN A 2 -3.92 -8.48 -11.55
C ASN A 2 -3.96 -7.59 -10.32
N TYR A 3 -2.83 -7.43 -9.63
CA TYR A 3 -2.73 -6.51 -8.51
C TYR A 3 -1.94 -5.28 -8.92
N SER A 4 -2.33 -4.14 -8.36
CA SER A 4 -1.57 -2.91 -8.47
C SER A 4 -1.40 -2.26 -7.09
N ILE A 5 -0.21 -1.71 -6.88
CA ILE A 5 0.13 -0.94 -5.68
C ILE A 5 0.26 0.50 -6.12
N CYS A 6 -0.57 1.38 -5.57
CA CYS A 6 -0.58 2.79 -5.89
C CYS A 6 0.01 3.58 -4.72
N PHE A 7 1.04 4.34 -5.00
CA PHE A 7 1.70 5.24 -4.06
C PHE A 7 1.13 6.64 -4.29
N LYS A 8 0.52 7.21 -3.26
CA LYS A 8 -0.21 8.46 -3.32
C LYS A 8 0.34 9.48 -2.32
N SER A 9 0.40 10.74 -2.75
CA SER A 9 0.74 11.87 -1.87
C SER A 9 -0.30 12.08 -0.78
N GLU A 10 -0.03 12.96 0.20
CA GLU A 10 -1.00 13.33 1.25
C GLU A 10 -2.35 13.83 0.68
N ALA A 11 -2.30 14.51 -0.47
CA ALA A 11 -3.49 14.98 -1.19
C ALA A 11 -4.25 13.87 -1.93
N GLY A 12 -3.76 12.63 -1.92
CA GLY A 12 -4.37 11.48 -2.61
C GLY A 12 -4.03 11.36 -4.09
N HIS A 13 -3.09 12.17 -4.61
CA HIS A 13 -2.63 12.07 -5.99
C HIS A 13 -1.67 10.91 -6.18
N THR A 14 -1.92 10.06 -7.18
CA THR A 14 -1.02 8.95 -7.52
C THR A 14 0.31 9.51 -8.02
N GLN A 15 1.37 9.22 -7.29
CA GLN A 15 2.74 9.56 -7.65
C GLN A 15 3.38 8.44 -8.48
N ARG A 16 3.12 7.18 -8.10
CA ARG A 16 3.65 5.98 -8.75
C ARG A 16 2.66 4.85 -8.62
N SER A 17 2.67 3.92 -9.57
CA SER A 17 1.97 2.65 -9.44
C SER A 17 2.86 1.50 -9.90
N GLU A 18 2.74 0.37 -9.23
CA GLU A 18 3.47 -0.85 -9.56
C GLU A 18 2.49 -2.00 -9.80
N PHE A 19 2.72 -2.76 -10.86
CA PHE A 19 1.98 -3.99 -11.13
C PHE A 19 2.84 -5.17 -10.71
N SER A 20 2.35 -5.96 -9.76
CA SER A 20 3.06 -7.13 -9.26
C SER A 20 2.17 -8.37 -9.28
N PRO A 21 2.68 -9.52 -9.77
CA PRO A 21 1.95 -10.77 -9.74
C PRO A 21 1.99 -11.38 -8.33
N PHE A 22 1.11 -10.93 -7.42
CA PHE A 22 0.95 -11.59 -6.13
C PHE A 22 0.16 -12.90 -6.26
N LYS A 23 0.51 -13.88 -5.42
CA LYS A 23 -0.16 -15.19 -5.39
C LYS A 23 -1.50 -15.14 -4.64
N SER A 24 -1.65 -14.21 -3.71
CA SER A 24 -2.83 -14.05 -2.86
C SER A 24 -3.07 -12.59 -2.47
N ASP A 25 -4.29 -12.28 -2.02
CA ASP A 25 -4.64 -10.96 -1.49
C ASP A 25 -3.78 -10.61 -0.26
N ASN A 26 -3.48 -11.61 0.58
CA ASN A 26 -2.67 -11.42 1.77
C ASN A 26 -1.22 -11.03 1.42
N ASP A 27 -0.62 -11.62 0.38
CA ASP A 27 0.72 -11.25 -0.06
C ASP A 27 0.77 -9.80 -0.57
N ALA A 28 -0.26 -9.39 -1.30
CA ALA A 28 -0.40 -8.02 -1.81
C ALA A 28 -0.53 -7.00 -0.66
N ILE A 29 -1.35 -7.32 0.35
CA ILE A 29 -1.54 -6.48 1.54
C ILE A 29 -0.25 -6.39 2.36
N LEU A 30 0.45 -7.51 2.57
CA LEU A 30 1.72 -7.52 3.30
C LEU A 30 2.78 -6.68 2.58
N TYR A 31 2.84 -6.74 1.25
CA TYR A 31 3.72 -5.89 0.47
C TYR A 31 3.36 -4.41 0.63
N GLY A 32 2.08 -4.04 0.49
CA GLY A 32 1.62 -2.66 0.72
C GLY A 32 1.97 -2.13 2.12
N ARG A 33 1.89 -2.99 3.15
CA ARG A 33 2.31 -2.66 4.52
C ARG A 33 3.82 -2.41 4.65
N LYS A 34 4.65 -3.15 3.91
CA LYS A 34 6.11 -2.92 3.87
C LYS A 34 6.47 -1.60 3.18
N CYS A 35 5.67 -1.18 2.21
CA CYS A 35 5.81 0.10 1.52
C CYS A 35 5.31 1.31 2.34
N ARG A 36 4.71 1.07 3.51
CA ARG A 36 4.24 2.14 4.40
C ARG A 36 5.47 2.92 4.91
N GLY A 37 5.55 4.19 4.50
CA GLY A 37 6.71 5.06 4.76
C GLY A 37 7.46 5.51 3.50
N GLU A 38 7.26 4.85 2.36
CA GLU A 38 7.76 5.36 1.06
C GLU A 38 6.95 6.56 0.56
N THR A 39 5.71 6.67 1.00
CA THR A 39 4.79 7.76 0.66
C THR A 39 3.71 7.90 1.74
N SER A 40 2.88 8.92 1.61
CA SER A 40 1.82 9.25 2.57
C SER A 40 0.62 8.33 2.49
N ILE A 41 0.34 7.72 1.34
CA ILE A 41 -0.76 6.76 1.17
C ILE A 41 -0.31 5.63 0.25
N VAL A 42 -0.47 4.38 0.68
CA VAL A 42 -0.29 3.19 -0.15
C VAL A 42 -1.65 2.50 -0.31
N GLU A 43 -2.08 2.28 -1.55
CA GLU A 43 -3.30 1.54 -1.86
C GLU A 43 -2.96 0.24 -2.59
N VAL A 44 -3.59 -0.86 -2.18
CA VAL A 44 -3.45 -2.16 -2.84
C VAL A 44 -4.78 -2.48 -3.54
N TRP A 45 -4.69 -2.71 -4.83
CA TRP A 45 -5.82 -2.96 -5.71
C TRP A 45 -5.73 -4.35 -6.33
N LYS A 46 -6.88 -4.94 -6.62
CA LYS A 46 -7.05 -6.18 -7.37
C LYS A 46 -8.03 -5.93 -8.51
N GLY A 47 -7.51 -5.74 -9.72
CA GLY A 47 -8.27 -5.12 -10.80
C GLY A 47 -8.80 -3.75 -10.35
N ASP A 48 -10.11 -3.55 -10.45
CA ASP A 48 -10.77 -2.30 -10.07
C ASP A 48 -11.26 -2.28 -8.60
N SER A 49 -10.95 -3.33 -7.83
CA SER A 49 -11.34 -3.42 -6.42
C SER A 49 -10.21 -3.00 -5.49
N LEU A 50 -10.45 -1.98 -4.66
CA LEU A 50 -9.54 -1.59 -3.59
C LEU A 50 -9.60 -2.63 -2.47
N LEU A 51 -8.47 -3.27 -2.17
CA LEU A 51 -8.36 -4.22 -1.06
C LEU A 51 -8.07 -3.52 0.26
N ILE A 52 -7.10 -2.59 0.24
CA ILE A 52 -6.71 -1.83 1.44
C ILE A 52 -6.09 -0.49 1.03
N ARG A 53 -6.32 0.52 1.88
CA ARG A 53 -5.61 1.79 1.88
C ARG A 53 -4.86 1.94 3.19
N LEU A 54 -3.58 2.24 3.11
CA LEU A 54 -2.67 2.39 4.23
C LEU A 54 -2.18 3.83 4.26
N GLU A 55 -2.45 4.52 5.35
CA GLU A 55 -1.95 5.88 5.54
C GLU A 55 -0.57 5.85 6.21
N GLY A 56 0.34 6.62 5.64
CA GLY A 56 1.70 6.89 6.09
C GLY A 56 1.72 7.80 7.31
N LYS A 57 0.98 7.40 8.36
CA LYS A 57 1.41 7.72 9.71
C LYS A 57 2.21 6.52 10.16
N SER A 58 3.52 6.67 10.18
CA SER A 58 4.34 5.94 11.14
C SER A 58 3.73 6.30 12.50
N GLU A 59 2.89 5.44 13.07
CA GLU A 59 2.66 5.58 14.50
C GLU A 59 4.02 5.30 15.16
N PRO A 60 4.50 6.13 16.09
CA PRO A 60 5.73 5.87 16.82
C PRO A 60 5.64 4.67 17.78
N SER A 61 4.69 3.75 17.61
CA SER A 61 4.31 2.76 18.61
C SER A 61 5.12 1.44 18.56
N ASP A 62 6.08 1.27 17.65
CA ASP A 62 7.00 0.11 17.65
C ASP A 62 8.37 0.43 18.29
N VAL A 63 8.44 1.47 19.12
CA VAL A 63 9.58 1.69 20.04
C VAL A 63 9.04 1.94 21.45
N GLN A 64 8.52 0.92 22.12
CA GLN A 64 8.55 0.83 23.59
C GLN A 64 8.06 -0.54 24.09
N ALA A 65 9.00 -1.47 24.32
CA ALA A 65 9.43 -1.90 25.67
C ALA A 65 10.44 -3.05 25.55
#